data_AF-A0A3M1FR02-F1
#
_entry.id   AF-A0A3M1FR02-F1
#
_cell.length_a   1.000
_cell.length_b   1.000
_cell.length_c   1.000
_cell.angle_alpha   90.00
_cell.angle_beta   90.00
_cell.angle_gamma   90.00
#
_symmetry.space_group_name_H-M   'P 1'
#
loop_
_entity.id
_entity.type
_entity.pdbx_description
1 polymer ?
#
loop_
_entity_poly.entity_id
_entity_poly.type
_entity_poly.pdbx_seq_one_letter_code
_entity_poly.pdbx_strand_id
1 'polypeptide(L)'
;MIIISAGMQKAGTGWYFNMINDILVAAGHQNVRQIRERYRLHSILKYQNCNMGRLLFPKFALLMLPHISGHTFVVKTHEAPTPTLRLLTKAKITKSLYIYRDPRDAAVSAFEHGVKLRKAGETHSFARLETPELAIQAARRWCSIWEAWSQFPSTLLVKYESLVHNPRHEIARLVEFLGVNLSLDVLDKIVTNYQRDRTSDKSDILHFNKGIIGRYREILTREQQELCQTELNSFLSKMGYQ
;
A
#
# COMPACT_ATOMS: atom_id res chain seq x y z
N MET A 1 -10.43 15.26 6.72
CA MET A 1 -9.70 14.19 7.46
C MET A 1 -8.54 13.69 6.60
N ILE A 2 -7.38 13.41 7.18
CA ILE A 2 -6.21 12.92 6.43
C ILE A 2 -6.19 11.38 6.49
N ILE A 3 -6.29 10.72 5.33
CA ILE A 3 -6.25 9.26 5.24
C ILE A 3 -4.83 8.81 4.93
N ILE A 4 -4.28 7.88 5.70
CA ILE A 4 -2.96 7.30 5.47
C ILE A 4 -3.13 5.94 4.80
N SER A 5 -2.83 5.85 3.50
CA SER A 5 -2.72 4.59 2.76
C SER A 5 -1.28 4.08 2.87
N ALA A 6 -1.00 3.33 3.93
CA ALA A 6 0.26 2.65 4.11
C ALA A 6 0.24 1.25 3.46
N GLY A 7 1.41 0.67 3.23
CA GLY A 7 1.46 -0.74 2.85
C GLY A 7 2.86 -1.31 2.68
N MET A 8 2.92 -2.63 2.75
CA MET A 8 4.13 -3.40 2.49
C MET A 8 4.63 -3.14 1.06
N GLN A 9 5.94 -3.02 0.86
CA GLN A 9 6.47 -2.91 -0.49
C GLN A 9 6.09 -4.16 -1.30
N LYS A 10 5.71 -3.96 -2.57
CA LYS A 10 5.25 -5.03 -3.48
C LYS A 10 3.94 -5.73 -3.08
N ALA A 11 3.15 -5.13 -2.18
CA ALA A 11 1.79 -5.58 -1.85
C ALA A 11 0.68 -4.87 -2.66
N GLY A 12 0.98 -4.33 -3.85
CA GLY A 12 -0.02 -3.62 -4.68
C GLY A 12 -0.40 -2.23 -4.15
N THR A 13 0.50 -1.54 -3.45
CA THR A 13 0.20 -0.26 -2.77
C THR A 13 -0.18 0.90 -3.70
N GLY A 14 0.19 0.86 -4.98
CA GLY A 14 -0.27 1.85 -5.98
C GLY A 14 -1.75 1.66 -6.31
N TRP A 15 -2.12 0.42 -6.64
CA TRP A 15 -3.51 0.01 -6.85
C TRP A 15 -4.39 0.31 -5.64
N TYR A 16 -3.94 -0.07 -4.43
CA TYR A 16 -4.67 0.19 -3.19
C TYR A 16 -4.85 1.68 -2.89
N PHE A 17 -3.81 2.49 -3.08
CA PHE A 17 -3.90 3.94 -2.89
C PHE A 17 -4.91 4.59 -3.86
N ASN A 18 -4.87 4.22 -5.14
CA ASN A 18 -5.80 4.74 -6.13
C ASN A 18 -7.23 4.33 -5.81
N MET A 19 -7.45 3.08 -5.36
CA MET A 19 -8.74 2.59 -4.92
C MET A 19 -9.32 3.45 -3.79
N ILE A 20 -8.53 3.73 -2.76
CA ILE A 20 -8.96 4.59 -1.64
C ILE A 20 -9.24 6.01 -2.14
N ASN A 21 -8.39 6.57 -3.00
CA ASN A 21 -8.61 7.90 -3.58
C ASN A 21 -9.94 7.96 -4.34
N ASP A 22 -10.24 6.95 -5.15
CA ASP A 22 -11.44 6.93 -5.98
C ASP A 22 -12.70 6.70 -5.14
N ILE A 23 -12.63 5.90 -4.07
CA ILE A 23 -13.70 5.79 -3.05
C ILE A 23 -13.99 7.16 -2.42
N LEU A 24 -12.96 7.89 -2.01
CA LEU A 24 -13.12 9.22 -1.42
C LEU A 24 -13.72 10.22 -2.43
N VAL A 25 -13.23 10.21 -3.68
CA VAL A 25 -13.76 11.08 -4.74
C VAL A 25 -15.22 10.76 -5.05
N ALA A 26 -15.57 9.48 -5.14
CA ALA A 26 -16.94 9.04 -5.36
C ALA A 26 -17.89 9.43 -4.21
N ALA A 27 -17.36 9.56 -3.00
CA ALA A 27 -18.08 10.07 -1.83
C ALA A 27 -18.15 11.62 -1.76
N GLY A 28 -17.68 12.33 -2.79
CA GLY A 28 -17.70 13.80 -2.84
C GLY A 28 -16.49 14.48 -2.20
N HIS A 29 -15.45 13.74 -1.82
CA HIS A 29 -14.20 14.33 -1.33
C HIS A 29 -13.22 14.66 -2.47
N GLN A 30 -12.15 15.37 -2.14
CA GLN A 30 -11.22 15.88 -3.14
C GLN A 30 -10.19 14.84 -3.57
N ASN A 31 -9.85 14.84 -4.86
CA ASN A 31 -8.73 14.07 -5.37
C ASN A 31 -7.43 14.62 -4.77
N VAL A 32 -6.61 13.78 -4.15
CA VAL A 32 -5.38 14.24 -3.49
C VAL A 32 -4.42 14.92 -4.46
N ARG A 33 -4.44 14.58 -5.75
CA ARG A 33 -3.60 15.24 -6.75
C ARG A 33 -3.99 16.71 -6.90
N GLN A 34 -5.29 17.03 -6.90
CA GLN A 34 -5.77 18.41 -6.92
C GLN A 34 -5.40 19.15 -5.63
N ILE A 35 -5.49 18.49 -4.48
CA ILE A 35 -5.02 19.06 -3.20
C ILE A 35 -3.53 19.37 -3.27
N ARG A 36 -2.72 18.46 -3.82
CA ARG A 36 -1.28 18.68 -3.98
C ARG A 36 -0.99 19.90 -4.83
N GLU A 37 -1.66 20.07 -5.97
CA GLU A 37 -1.47 21.23 -6.84
C GLU A 37 -1.92 22.53 -6.14
N ARG A 38 -3.15 22.56 -5.61
CA ARG A 38 -3.75 23.75 -4.99
C ARG A 38 -2.94 24.27 -3.79
N TYR A 39 -2.40 23.36 -2.98
CA TYR A 39 -1.65 23.70 -1.77
C TYR A 39 -0.12 23.61 -1.95
N ARG A 40 0.38 23.44 -3.18
CA ARG A 40 1.81 23.38 -3.53
C ARG A 40 2.60 22.35 -2.71
N LEU A 41 2.02 21.15 -2.53
CA LEU A 41 2.56 20.11 -1.65
C LEU A 41 3.56 19.17 -2.35
N HIS A 42 4.08 19.50 -3.53
CA HIS A 42 5.02 18.65 -4.29
C HIS A 42 6.33 18.37 -3.54
N SER A 43 6.69 19.22 -2.59
CA SER A 43 7.86 19.01 -1.72
C SER A 43 7.69 17.79 -0.82
N ILE A 44 6.45 17.48 -0.40
CA ILE A 44 6.16 16.39 0.54
C ILE A 44 5.35 15.24 -0.05
N LEU A 45 4.56 15.45 -1.11
CA LEU A 45 3.76 14.42 -1.79
C LEU A 45 4.37 14.12 -3.15
N LYS A 46 5.24 13.11 -3.20
CA LYS A 46 6.03 12.75 -4.38
C LYS A 46 5.26 11.86 -5.35
N TYR A 47 5.55 12.01 -6.64
CA TYR A 47 5.03 11.20 -7.74
C TYR A 47 3.50 11.21 -7.87
N GLN A 48 2.97 10.49 -8.87
CA GLN A 48 1.52 10.40 -9.10
C GLN A 48 0.75 9.65 -8.00
N ASN A 49 1.45 8.94 -7.12
CA ASN A 49 0.85 8.22 -6.01
C ASN A 49 0.90 9.00 -4.68
N CYS A 50 1.26 10.29 -4.71
CA CYS A 50 1.32 11.18 -3.56
C CYS A 50 2.02 10.53 -2.35
N ASN A 51 3.17 9.88 -2.61
CA ASN A 51 3.96 9.23 -1.57
C ASN A 51 4.59 10.28 -0.67
N MET A 52 4.23 10.22 0.61
CA MET A 52 4.72 11.12 1.64
C MET A 52 6.05 10.66 2.25
N GLY A 53 6.46 9.41 2.03
CA GLY A 53 7.62 8.81 2.71
C GLY A 53 7.44 8.84 4.23
N ARG A 54 8.52 9.19 4.96
CA ARG A 54 8.49 9.22 6.42
C ARG A 54 7.45 10.20 6.95
N LEU A 55 6.65 9.73 7.90
CA LEU A 55 5.51 10.40 8.52
C LEU A 55 5.95 11.36 9.64
N LEU A 56 6.70 12.40 9.28
CA LEU A 56 7.29 13.36 10.21
C LEU A 56 6.37 14.56 10.46
N PHE A 57 6.53 15.19 11.63
CA PHE A 57 5.77 16.37 12.04
C PHE A 57 5.75 17.53 11.02
N PRO A 58 6.88 17.95 10.42
CA PRO A 58 6.85 19.06 9.45
C PRO A 58 5.97 18.79 8.24
N LYS A 59 5.85 17.52 7.81
CA LYS A 59 4.97 17.15 6.69
C LYS A 59 3.51 17.24 7.08
N PHE A 60 3.16 16.74 8.27
CA PHE A 60 1.79 16.87 8.76
C PHE A 60 1.38 18.32 8.97
N ALA A 61 2.27 19.18 9.45
CA ALA A 61 2.01 20.61 9.59
C ALA A 61 1.54 21.24 8.26
N LEU A 62 2.18 20.87 7.14
CA LEU A 62 1.76 21.33 5.81
C LEU A 62 0.41 20.72 5.37
N LEU A 63 0.12 19.47 5.74
CA LEU A 63 -1.18 18.83 5.47
C LEU A 63 -2.31 19.36 6.36
N MET A 64 -2.01 20.06 7.45
CA MET A 64 -3.05 20.68 8.29
C MET A 64 -3.81 21.76 7.55
N LEU A 65 -3.17 22.54 6.67
CA LEU A 65 -3.84 23.59 5.90
C LEU A 65 -5.02 23.08 5.06
N PRO A 66 -4.86 22.08 4.17
CA PRO A 66 -6.00 21.50 3.46
C PRO A 66 -6.98 20.81 4.39
N HIS A 67 -6.50 20.17 5.47
CA HIS A 67 -7.40 19.51 6.42
C HIS A 67 -8.33 20.50 7.15
N ILE A 68 -7.79 21.61 7.67
CA ILE A 68 -8.55 22.68 8.35
C ILE A 68 -9.49 23.38 7.36
N SER A 69 -9.11 23.43 6.08
CA SER A 69 -9.98 23.90 4.99
C SER A 69 -11.15 22.95 4.65
N GLY A 70 -11.35 21.90 5.45
CA GLY A 70 -12.45 20.94 5.30
C GLY A 70 -12.17 19.78 4.33
N HIS A 71 -10.96 19.66 3.79
CA HIS A 71 -10.66 18.59 2.84
C HIS A 71 -10.45 17.23 3.51
N THR A 72 -10.95 16.19 2.84
CA THR A 72 -10.63 14.79 3.13
C THR A 72 -9.88 14.21 1.94
N PHE A 73 -8.71 13.64 2.17
CA PHE A 73 -7.84 13.15 1.10
C PHE A 73 -6.88 12.08 1.63
N VAL A 74 -6.41 11.22 0.72
CA VAL A 74 -5.50 10.11 1.04
C VAL A 74 -4.06 10.43 0.64
N VAL A 75 -3.10 10.08 1.49
CA VAL A 75 -1.66 10.14 1.19
C VAL A 75 -1.05 8.75 1.33
N LYS A 76 -0.02 8.45 0.55
CA LYS A 76 0.61 7.12 0.52
C LYS A 76 1.89 7.08 1.35
N THR A 77 2.19 5.93 1.97
CA THR A 77 3.52 5.67 2.53
C THR A 77 3.89 4.18 2.51
N HIS A 78 5.18 3.89 2.66
CA HIS A 78 5.73 2.56 2.93
C HIS A 78 6.42 2.47 4.30
N GLU A 79 6.39 3.56 5.07
CA GLU A 79 7.14 3.70 6.32
C GLU A 79 6.34 3.21 7.52
N ALA A 80 7.05 2.91 8.60
CA ALA A 80 6.44 2.57 9.89
C ALA A 80 5.64 3.76 10.46
N PRO A 81 4.60 3.50 11.27
CA PRO A 81 3.87 4.56 11.95
C PRO A 81 4.79 5.29 12.95
N THR A 82 4.54 6.57 13.16
CA THR A 82 5.36 7.43 14.04
C THR A 82 4.57 7.91 15.26
N PRO A 83 5.25 8.38 16.33
CA PRO A 83 4.59 9.03 17.46
C PRO A 83 3.72 10.22 17.04
N THR A 84 4.16 11.01 16.05
CA THR A 84 3.36 12.09 15.46
C THR A 84 2.04 11.57 14.88
N LEU A 85 2.09 10.52 14.06
CA LEU A 85 0.87 9.92 13.52
C LEU A 85 -0.04 9.40 14.63
N ARG A 86 0.54 8.83 15.70
CA ARG A 86 -0.23 8.33 16.86
C ARG A 86 -1.02 9.44 17.54
N LEU A 87 -0.38 10.59 17.75
CA LEU A 87 -1.05 11.77 18.33
C LEU A 87 -2.19 12.26 17.44
N LEU A 88 -1.96 12.39 16.14
CA LEU A 88 -2.97 12.83 15.17
C LEU A 88 -4.13 11.83 15.05
N THR A 89 -3.85 10.53 15.16
CA THR A 89 -4.88 9.49 15.12
C THR A 89 -5.75 9.55 16.38
N LYS A 90 -5.14 9.73 17.57
CA LYS A 90 -5.89 9.95 18.82
C LYS A 90 -6.76 11.21 18.75
N ALA A 91 -6.27 12.26 18.11
CA ALA A 91 -7.02 13.49 17.86
C ALA A 91 -8.07 13.38 16.74
N LYS A 92 -8.27 12.18 16.15
CA LYS A 92 -9.20 11.92 15.03
C LYS A 92 -8.92 12.77 13.77
N ILE A 93 -7.69 13.28 13.63
CA ILE A 93 -7.23 14.01 12.43
C ILE A 93 -6.89 13.04 11.32
N THR A 94 -6.31 11.89 11.69
CA THR A 94 -5.90 10.84 10.75
C THR A 94 -6.64 9.53 10.96
N LYS A 95 -6.96 8.83 9.86
CA LYS A 95 -7.28 7.39 9.84
C LYS A 95 -6.24 6.66 9.00
N SER A 96 -5.91 5.43 9.37
CA SER A 96 -4.88 4.67 8.69
C SER A 96 -5.39 3.35 8.14
N LEU A 97 -4.88 2.98 6.98
CA LEU A 97 -5.11 1.69 6.35
C LEU A 97 -3.76 1.12 5.94
N TYR A 98 -3.60 -0.20 6.05
CA TYR A 98 -2.37 -0.89 5.67
C TYR A 98 -2.66 -2.12 4.83
N ILE A 99 -2.17 -2.13 3.58
CA ILE A 99 -2.20 -3.34 2.75
C ILE A 99 -0.92 -4.17 2.91
N TYR A 100 -1.07 -5.47 3.10
CA TYR A 100 0.03 -6.43 3.20
C TYR A 100 -0.18 -7.62 2.28
N ARG A 101 0.90 -8.34 1.95
CA ARG A 101 0.90 -9.50 1.06
C ARG A 101 1.75 -10.61 1.70
N ASP A 102 1.62 -11.85 1.22
CA ASP A 102 2.57 -12.90 1.56
C ASP A 102 4.01 -12.40 1.31
N PRO A 103 4.86 -12.32 2.35
CA PRO A 103 6.19 -11.74 2.22
C PRO A 103 7.10 -12.56 1.29
N ARG A 104 6.81 -13.84 1.07
CA ARG A 104 7.53 -14.71 0.11
C ARG A 104 7.25 -14.25 -1.32
N ASP A 105 5.98 -14.04 -1.65
CA ASP A 105 5.58 -13.48 -2.94
C ASP A 105 6.04 -12.03 -3.13
N ALA A 106 6.06 -11.23 -2.05
CA ALA A 106 6.57 -9.87 -2.08
C ALA A 106 8.07 -9.85 -2.41
N ALA A 107 8.87 -10.74 -1.81
CA ALA A 107 10.29 -10.92 -2.09
C ALA A 107 10.52 -11.27 -3.57
N VAL A 108 9.82 -12.27 -4.09
CA VAL A 108 9.86 -12.65 -5.51
C VAL A 108 9.53 -11.47 -6.41
N SER A 109 8.46 -10.75 -6.12
CA SER A 109 8.05 -9.58 -6.90
C SER A 109 9.10 -8.46 -6.88
N ALA A 110 9.82 -8.30 -5.77
CA ALA A 110 10.90 -7.32 -5.64
C ALA A 110 12.14 -7.73 -6.42
N PHE A 111 12.52 -9.01 -6.34
CA PHE A 111 13.65 -9.58 -7.08
C PHE A 111 13.44 -9.44 -8.59
N GLU A 112 12.29 -9.89 -9.11
CA GLU A 112 11.96 -9.75 -10.54
C GLU A 112 11.95 -8.28 -11.00
N HIS A 113 11.49 -7.38 -10.14
CA HIS A 113 11.52 -5.94 -10.42
C HIS A 113 12.96 -5.43 -10.50
N GLY A 114 13.83 -5.85 -9.57
CA GLY A 114 15.26 -5.54 -9.60
C GLY A 114 15.94 -6.03 -10.86
N VAL A 115 15.64 -7.25 -11.31
CA VAL A 115 16.15 -7.80 -12.58
C VAL A 115 15.77 -6.92 -13.77
N LYS A 116 14.50 -6.48 -13.85
CA LYS A 116 14.04 -5.59 -14.94
C LYS A 116 14.78 -4.24 -14.92
N LEU A 117 14.91 -3.63 -13.73
CA LEU A 117 15.58 -2.34 -13.56
C LEU A 117 17.07 -2.41 -13.95
N ARG A 118 17.77 -3.47 -13.54
CA ARG A 118 19.18 -3.69 -13.93
C ARG A 118 19.33 -3.86 -15.45
N LYS A 119 18.42 -4.60 -16.10
CA LYS A 119 18.39 -4.72 -17.57
C LYS A 119 18.17 -3.38 -18.27
N ALA A 120 17.43 -2.46 -17.66
CA ALA A 120 17.20 -1.11 -18.16
C ALA A 120 18.31 -0.10 -17.77
N GLY A 121 19.34 -0.52 -17.03
CA GLY A 121 20.41 0.38 -16.56
C GLY A 121 19.97 1.35 -15.45
N GLU A 122 18.83 1.08 -14.78
CA GLU A 122 18.28 1.95 -13.76
C GLU A 122 18.85 1.65 -12.36
N THR A 123 19.13 2.70 -11.58
CA THR A 123 19.78 2.62 -10.26
C THR A 123 18.82 2.66 -9.07
N HIS A 124 17.55 2.28 -9.28
CA HIS A 124 16.53 2.27 -8.23
C HIS A 124 16.87 1.29 -7.07
N SER A 125 16.32 1.50 -5.87
CA SER A 125 16.65 0.68 -4.67
C SER A 125 16.43 -0.82 -4.87
N PHE A 126 15.39 -1.21 -5.61
CA PHE A 126 15.14 -2.60 -6.00
C PHE A 126 16.22 -3.19 -6.93
N ALA A 127 16.93 -2.38 -7.70
CA ALA A 127 18.03 -2.85 -8.54
C ALA A 127 19.17 -3.46 -7.71
N ARG A 128 19.31 -3.04 -6.44
CA ARG A 128 20.27 -3.60 -5.46
C ARG A 128 19.85 -4.96 -4.90
N LEU A 129 18.64 -5.43 -5.17
CA LEU A 129 18.21 -6.79 -4.81
C LEU A 129 18.69 -7.74 -5.91
N GLU A 130 19.97 -8.04 -5.87
CA GLU A 130 20.67 -8.79 -6.91
C GLU A 130 20.36 -10.29 -6.88
N THR A 131 19.99 -10.80 -5.72
CA THR A 131 19.65 -12.21 -5.50
C THR A 131 18.32 -12.36 -4.76
N PRO A 132 17.66 -13.54 -4.84
CA PRO A 132 16.46 -13.83 -4.07
C PRO A 132 16.66 -13.71 -2.56
N GLU A 133 17.83 -14.07 -2.03
CA GLU A 133 18.17 -14.01 -0.60
C GLU A 133 18.15 -12.56 -0.10
N LEU A 134 18.73 -11.62 -0.87
CA LEU A 134 18.64 -10.18 -0.55
C LEU A 134 17.19 -9.68 -0.57
N ALA A 135 16.36 -10.20 -1.47
CA ALA A 135 14.95 -9.86 -1.52
C ALA A 135 14.16 -10.45 -0.32
N ILE A 136 14.50 -11.65 0.14
CA ILE A 136 13.92 -12.28 1.35
C ILE A 136 14.29 -11.46 2.59
N GLN A 137 15.55 -11.05 2.73
CA GLN A 137 15.98 -10.15 3.81
C GLN A 137 15.27 -8.79 3.75
N ALA A 138 15.05 -8.24 2.55
CA ALA A 138 14.25 -7.04 2.39
C ALA A 138 12.79 -7.25 2.83
N ALA A 139 12.19 -8.39 2.49
CA ALA A 139 10.84 -8.75 2.91
C ALA A 139 10.70 -8.88 4.43
N ARG A 140 11.71 -9.42 5.11
CA ARG A 140 11.75 -9.44 6.59
C ARG A 140 11.64 -8.04 7.19
N ARG A 141 12.37 -7.05 6.65
CA ARG A 141 12.25 -5.64 7.07
C ARG A 141 10.83 -5.10 6.86
N TRP A 142 10.17 -5.46 5.75
CA TRP A 142 8.79 -5.06 5.51
C TRP A 142 7.81 -5.73 6.48
N CYS A 143 8.08 -6.97 6.91
CA CYS A 143 7.30 -7.65 7.94
C CYS A 143 7.38 -6.94 9.29
N SER A 144 8.56 -6.43 9.68
CA SER A 144 8.69 -5.60 10.89
C SER A 144 7.87 -4.31 10.81
N ILE A 145 7.78 -3.70 9.62
CA ILE A 145 6.92 -2.54 9.40
C ILE A 145 5.44 -2.93 9.51
N TRP A 146 5.04 -4.06 8.93
CA TRP A 146 3.69 -4.60 9.09
C TRP A 146 3.35 -4.84 10.55
N GLU A 147 4.26 -5.42 11.34
CA GLU A 147 4.04 -5.68 12.75
C GLU A 147 3.76 -4.37 13.52
N ALA A 148 4.54 -3.33 13.26
CA ALA A 148 4.31 -2.00 13.85
C ALA A 148 2.93 -1.43 13.48
N TRP A 149 2.47 -1.62 12.23
CA TRP A 149 1.13 -1.22 11.79
C TRP A 149 0.01 -2.09 12.37
N SER A 150 0.25 -3.38 12.57
CA SER A 150 -0.72 -4.32 13.15
C SER A 150 -1.06 -3.99 14.60
N GLN A 151 -0.10 -3.40 15.32
CA GLN A 151 -0.26 -2.95 16.69
C GLN A 151 -0.65 -1.45 16.78
N PHE A 152 -0.78 -0.76 15.64
CA PHE A 152 -1.10 0.66 15.63
C PHE A 152 -2.61 0.88 15.75
N PRO A 153 -3.07 1.76 16.66
CA PRO A 153 -4.48 1.96 16.91
C PRO A 153 -5.22 2.47 15.67
N SER A 154 -6.45 2.00 15.49
CA SER A 154 -7.35 2.47 14.43
C SER A 154 -6.75 2.32 13.02
N THR A 155 -6.02 1.22 12.78
CA THR A 155 -5.54 0.82 11.45
C THR A 155 -6.42 -0.28 10.89
N LEU A 156 -6.97 -0.10 9.68
CA LEU A 156 -7.57 -1.21 8.93
C LEU A 156 -6.47 -1.98 8.20
N LEU A 157 -6.24 -3.24 8.59
CA LEU A 157 -5.36 -4.15 7.87
C LEU A 157 -6.12 -4.83 6.73
N VAL A 158 -5.52 -4.81 5.53
CA VAL A 158 -6.08 -5.46 4.33
C VAL A 158 -5.05 -6.43 3.78
N LYS A 159 -5.46 -7.69 3.63
CA LYS A 159 -4.67 -8.72 2.99
C LYS A 159 -4.84 -8.61 1.49
N TYR A 160 -3.74 -8.49 0.76
CA TYR A 160 -3.71 -8.36 -0.70
C TYR A 160 -4.49 -9.49 -1.38
N GLU A 161 -4.27 -10.71 -0.90
CA GLU A 161 -4.92 -11.92 -1.39
C GLU A 161 -6.43 -11.85 -1.18
N SER A 162 -6.91 -11.36 -0.04
CA SER A 162 -8.34 -11.16 0.20
C SER A 162 -8.93 -10.12 -0.74
N LEU A 163 -8.23 -9.00 -0.96
CA LEU A 163 -8.69 -7.94 -1.86
C LEU A 163 -8.71 -8.40 -3.32
N VAL A 164 -7.81 -9.30 -3.72
CA VAL A 164 -7.80 -9.90 -5.06
C VAL A 164 -8.91 -10.94 -5.24
N HIS A 165 -9.14 -11.82 -4.25
CA HIS A 165 -10.14 -12.90 -4.37
C HIS A 165 -11.57 -12.44 -4.12
N ASN A 166 -11.77 -11.49 -3.20
CA ASN A 166 -13.09 -10.99 -2.83
C ASN A 166 -13.09 -9.44 -2.80
N PRO A 167 -12.89 -8.80 -3.96
CA PRO A 167 -12.77 -7.34 -4.04
C PRO A 167 -14.03 -6.62 -3.58
N ARG A 168 -15.23 -7.16 -3.86
CA ARG A 168 -16.50 -6.55 -3.43
C ARG A 168 -16.57 -6.44 -1.90
N HIS A 169 -16.30 -7.53 -1.21
CA HIS A 169 -16.30 -7.56 0.26
C HIS A 169 -15.26 -6.63 0.85
N GLU A 170 -14.01 -6.69 0.38
CA GLU A 170 -12.94 -5.87 0.92
C GLU A 170 -13.16 -4.38 0.62
N ILE A 171 -13.66 -4.01 -0.55
CA ILE A 171 -13.99 -2.62 -0.88
C ILE A 171 -15.16 -2.12 -0.02
N ALA A 172 -16.18 -2.94 0.24
CA ALA A 172 -17.25 -2.57 1.17
C ALA A 172 -16.71 -2.29 2.59
N ARG A 173 -15.79 -3.13 3.09
CA ARG A 173 -15.09 -2.90 4.36
C ARG A 173 -14.27 -1.60 4.35
N LEU A 174 -13.65 -1.24 3.22
CA LEU A 174 -12.95 0.03 3.09
C LEU A 174 -13.91 1.22 3.21
N VAL A 175 -15.04 1.17 2.51
CA VAL A 175 -16.09 2.21 2.53
C VAL A 175 -16.62 2.41 3.95
N GLU A 176 -16.97 1.32 4.63
CA GLU A 176 -17.43 1.33 6.02
C GLU A 176 -16.38 1.94 6.95
N PHE A 177 -15.13 1.50 6.86
CA PHE A 177 -14.05 2.00 7.71
C PHE A 177 -13.75 3.48 7.48
N LEU A 178 -13.78 3.93 6.21
CA LEU A 178 -13.62 5.34 5.86
C LEU A 178 -14.79 6.17 6.42
N GLY A 179 -15.96 5.56 6.58
CA GLY A 179 -17.18 6.21 7.08
C GLY A 179 -17.81 7.09 6.00
N VAL A 180 -17.76 6.63 4.75
CA VAL A 180 -18.33 7.32 3.60
C VAL A 180 -19.53 6.55 3.06
N ASN A 181 -20.50 7.28 2.49
CA ASN A 181 -21.70 6.68 1.92
C ASN A 181 -21.58 6.64 0.40
N LEU A 182 -21.69 5.45 -0.18
CA LEU A 182 -21.76 5.24 -1.62
C LEU A 182 -23.06 4.52 -1.95
N SER A 183 -23.70 4.86 -3.07
CA SER A 183 -24.79 4.03 -3.59
C SER A 183 -24.25 2.68 -4.06
N LEU A 184 -25.12 1.66 -4.11
CA LEU A 184 -24.75 0.33 -4.59
C LEU A 184 -24.17 0.39 -6.02
N ASP A 185 -24.76 1.19 -6.90
CA ASP A 185 -24.26 1.35 -8.28
C ASP A 185 -22.85 1.95 -8.34
N VAL A 186 -22.54 2.91 -7.46
CA VAL A 186 -21.22 3.55 -7.40
C VAL A 186 -20.19 2.58 -6.82
N LEU A 187 -20.55 1.86 -5.75
CA LEU A 187 -19.73 0.80 -5.19
C LEU A 187 -19.41 -0.26 -6.24
N ASP A 188 -20.40 -0.70 -7.00
CA ASP A 188 -20.26 -1.73 -8.01
C ASP A 188 -19.37 -1.28 -9.16
N LYS A 189 -19.49 -0.02 -9.60
CA LYS A 189 -18.56 0.58 -10.57
C LYS A 189 -17.12 0.60 -10.07
N ILE A 190 -16.88 0.96 -8.80
CA ILE A 190 -15.53 0.94 -8.21
C ILE A 190 -15.03 -0.50 -8.17
N VAL A 191 -15.85 -1.43 -7.72
CA VAL A 191 -15.51 -2.85 -7.68
C VAL A 191 -15.13 -3.34 -9.07
N THR A 192 -15.90 -3.04 -10.12
CA THR A 192 -15.56 -3.41 -11.51
C THR A 192 -14.26 -2.77 -12.00
N ASN A 193 -14.02 -1.49 -11.70
CA ASN A 193 -12.80 -0.79 -12.13
C ASN A 193 -11.53 -1.36 -11.49
N TYR A 194 -11.65 -1.92 -10.29
CA TYR A 194 -10.54 -2.47 -9.51
C TYR A 194 -10.51 -4.00 -9.49
N GLN A 195 -11.57 -4.65 -9.97
CA GLN A 195 -11.56 -6.04 -10.38
C GLN A 195 -10.59 -6.19 -11.55
N ARG A 196 -9.87 -7.31 -11.55
CA ARG A 196 -8.92 -7.61 -12.61
C ARG A 196 -9.65 -7.77 -13.93
N ASP A 197 -9.46 -6.80 -14.83
CA ASP A 197 -9.43 -7.11 -16.25
C ASP A 197 -7.97 -7.36 -16.66
N ARG A 198 -7.71 -8.55 -17.20
CA ARG A 198 -6.38 -9.02 -17.61
C ARG A 198 -5.82 -8.26 -18.83
N THR A 199 -6.46 -7.17 -19.27
CA THR A 199 -6.43 -6.70 -20.67
C THR A 199 -6.29 -5.19 -20.87
N SER A 200 -5.96 -4.36 -19.86
CA SER A 200 -5.81 -2.90 -20.12
C SER A 200 -4.42 -2.32 -19.82
N ASP A 201 -3.95 -1.50 -20.77
CA ASP A 201 -2.71 -0.71 -20.86
C ASP A 201 -2.45 0.29 -19.70
N LYS A 202 -3.13 0.15 -18.55
CA LYS A 202 -2.91 0.97 -17.35
C LYS A 202 -1.75 0.47 -16.48
N SER A 203 -0.82 -0.31 -17.06
CA SER A 203 0.29 -0.95 -16.34
C SER A 203 1.21 0.05 -15.65
N ASP A 204 1.40 1.23 -16.23
CA ASP A 204 2.36 2.23 -15.74
C ASP A 204 1.85 3.03 -14.54
N ILE A 205 0.53 3.21 -14.40
CA ILE A 205 -0.07 3.92 -13.26
C ILE A 205 -0.23 2.99 -12.05
N LEU A 206 -0.35 1.68 -12.27
CA LEU A 206 -0.68 0.70 -11.23
C LEU A 206 0.52 -0.12 -10.72
N HIS A 207 1.68 -0.07 -11.39
CA HIS A 207 2.90 -0.82 -11.04
C HIS A 207 2.63 -2.29 -10.63
N PHE A 208 1.72 -2.96 -11.34
CA PHE A 208 1.19 -4.27 -10.94
C PHE A 208 1.80 -5.41 -11.76
N ASN A 209 2.72 -6.18 -11.17
CA ASN A 209 3.29 -7.39 -11.79
C ASN A 209 2.44 -8.62 -11.42
N LYS A 210 1.69 -9.15 -12.40
CA LYS A 210 1.05 -10.47 -12.51
C LYS A 210 0.05 -10.92 -11.43
N GLY A 211 0.08 -10.45 -10.18
CA GLY A 211 -0.88 -10.74 -9.08
C GLY A 211 -1.29 -12.21 -8.86
N ILE A 212 -0.50 -13.17 -9.34
CA ILE A 212 -0.68 -14.58 -9.05
C ILE A 212 -0.15 -14.80 -7.62
N ILE A 213 -0.86 -15.59 -6.84
CA ILE A 213 -0.61 -15.84 -5.43
C ILE A 213 0.12 -17.17 -5.29
N GLY A 214 1.15 -17.22 -4.45
CA GLY A 214 1.94 -18.43 -4.20
C GLY A 214 2.99 -18.72 -5.27
N ARG A 215 3.37 -17.74 -6.10
CA ARG A 215 4.39 -17.89 -7.15
C ARG A 215 5.76 -18.24 -6.57
N TYR A 216 6.01 -17.90 -5.31
CA TYR A 216 7.27 -18.23 -4.64
C TYR A 216 7.60 -19.73 -4.69
N ARG A 217 6.60 -20.61 -4.76
CA ARG A 217 6.79 -22.06 -4.86
C ARG A 217 7.44 -22.51 -6.17
N GLU A 218 7.19 -21.78 -7.25
CA GLU A 218 7.69 -22.08 -8.60
C GLU A 218 9.03 -21.38 -8.87
N ILE A 219 9.27 -20.24 -8.22
CA ILE A 219 10.39 -19.35 -8.54
C ILE A 219 11.58 -19.56 -7.60
N LEU A 220 11.33 -19.83 -6.32
CA LEU A 220 12.39 -20.01 -5.33
C LEU A 220 12.87 -21.46 -5.31
N THR A 221 14.18 -21.65 -5.23
CA THR A 221 14.77 -22.98 -4.99
C THR A 221 14.34 -23.52 -3.62
N ARG A 222 14.58 -24.81 -3.39
CA ARG A 222 14.31 -25.42 -2.08
C ARG A 222 15.07 -24.71 -0.96
N GLU A 223 16.36 -24.41 -1.15
CA GLU A 223 17.14 -23.71 -0.12
C GLU A 223 16.58 -22.31 0.16
N GLN A 224 16.11 -21.60 -0.87
CA GLN A 224 15.50 -20.27 -0.71
C GLN A 224 14.14 -20.33 0.00
N GLN A 225 13.36 -21.39 -0.23
CA GLN A 225 12.11 -21.62 0.50
C GLN A 225 12.38 -21.95 1.97
N GLU A 226 13.42 -22.74 2.27
CA GLU A 226 13.88 -23.02 3.64
C GLU A 226 14.42 -21.73 4.32
N LEU A 227 15.09 -20.85 3.58
CA LEU A 227 15.49 -19.53 4.06
C LEU A 227 14.27 -18.65 4.39
N CYS A 228 13.22 -18.67 3.56
CA CYS A 228 11.98 -17.97 3.87
C CYS A 228 11.35 -18.50 5.16
N GLN A 229 11.35 -19.82 5.35
CA GLN A 229 10.86 -20.43 6.59
C GLN A 229 11.70 -19.96 7.79
N THR A 230 13.02 -19.90 7.65
CA THR A 230 13.90 -19.45 8.73
C THR A 230 13.70 -17.97 9.07
N GLU A 231 13.67 -17.10 8.07
CA GLU A 231 13.65 -15.64 8.26
C GLU A 231 12.25 -15.06 8.51
N LEU A 232 11.19 -15.70 7.99
CA LEU A 232 9.85 -15.12 7.92
C LEU A 232 8.79 -15.89 8.71
N ASN A 233 9.06 -17.12 9.20
CA ASN A 233 8.02 -17.97 9.80
C ASN A 233 7.22 -17.31 10.93
N SER A 234 7.91 -16.57 11.81
CA SER A 234 7.25 -15.86 12.91
C SER A 234 6.24 -14.82 12.41
N PHE A 235 6.52 -14.19 11.26
CA PHE A 235 5.61 -13.24 10.61
C PHE A 235 4.53 -13.95 9.80
N LEU A 236 4.88 -15.00 9.05
CA LEU A 236 3.92 -15.77 8.24
C LEU A 236 2.73 -16.23 9.08
N SER A 237 3.01 -16.84 10.23
CA SER A 237 1.97 -17.28 11.17
C SER A 237 1.09 -16.12 11.64
N LYS A 238 1.70 -15.01 12.07
CA LYS A 238 0.97 -13.81 12.55
C LYS A 238 0.15 -13.13 11.45
N MET A 239 0.59 -13.22 10.19
CA MET A 239 -0.07 -12.65 9.01
C MET A 239 -1.11 -13.60 8.39
N GLY A 240 -1.32 -14.77 9.00
CA GLY A 240 -2.28 -15.77 8.53
C GLY A 240 -1.86 -16.46 7.24
N TYR A 241 -0.56 -16.69 7.05
CA TYR A 241 0.00 -17.54 6.00
C TYR A 241 0.51 -18.84 6.62
N GLN A 242 0.26 -19.94 5.90
CA GLN A 242 0.84 -21.25 6.17
C GLN A 242 2.08 -21.46 5.29
#